data_AF-A0A2W4L0Y9-F1
#
_entry.id   AF-A0A2W4L0Y9-F1
#
_cell.length_a   1.000
_cell.length_b   1.000
_cell.length_c   1.000
_cell.angle_alpha   90.00
_cell.angle_beta   90.00
_cell.angle_gamma   90.00
#
_symmetry.space_group_name_H-M   'P 1'
#
loop_
_entity.id
_entity.type
_entity.pdbx_description
1 polymer ?
#
loop_
_entity_poly.entity_id
_entity_poly.type
_entity_poly.pdbx_seq_one_letter_code
_entity_poly.pdbx_strand_id
1 'polypeptide(L)' 'MRLNPPSIGVFLISLVLAGLAVATKLGFLHVPRYLPHQEYWLAIVAYIVLMVGNLVRGL' A
#
# COMPACT_ATOMS: atom_id res chain seq x y z
N MET A 1 -17.58 5.79 -12.64
CA MET A 1 -16.69 4.62 -12.62
C MET A 1 -17.28 3.60 -11.66
N ARG A 2 -17.63 2.39 -12.12
CA ARG A 2 -18.08 1.31 -11.21
C ARG A 2 -16.83 0.67 -10.60
N LEU A 3 -16.67 0.80 -9.29
CA LEU A 3 -15.60 0.16 -8.54
C LEU A 3 -16.15 -1.14 -7.94
N ASN A 4 -15.45 -2.26 -8.12
CA ASN A 4 -15.83 -3.51 -7.49
C ASN A 4 -15.04 -3.71 -6.19
N PRO A 5 -15.62 -4.41 -5.21
CA PRO A 5 -14.93 -4.65 -3.95
C PRO A 5 -13.66 -5.51 -4.18
N PRO A 6 -12.51 -5.11 -3.61
CA PRO A 6 -11.26 -5.85 -3.73
C PRO A 6 -11.34 -7.15 -2.93
N SER A 7 -10.41 -8.08 -3.13
CA SER A 7 -10.33 -9.29 -2.28
C SER A 7 -10.07 -8.89 -0.86
N ILE A 8 -10.61 -9.68 0.06
CA ILE A 8 -10.14 -9.64 1.44
C ILE A 8 -8.60 -9.79 1.49
N GLY A 9 -8.02 -10.69 0.69
CA GLY A 9 -6.56 -10.84 0.59
C GLY A 9 -5.82 -9.61 0.03
N VAL A 10 -6.33 -8.98 -1.04
CA VAL A 10 -5.71 -7.79 -1.64
C VAL A 10 -5.85 -6.59 -0.71
N PHE A 11 -7.00 -6.45 -0.08
CA PHE A 11 -7.24 -5.45 0.95
C PHE A 11 -6.25 -5.61 2.11
N LEU A 12 -6.12 -6.82 2.67
CA LEU A 12 -5.18 -7.08 3.77
C LEU A 12 -3.72 -6.81 3.37
N ILE A 13 -3.30 -7.21 2.16
CA ILE A 13 -1.96 -6.91 1.65
C ILE A 13 -1.74 -5.40 1.56
N SER A 14 -2.68 -4.67 0.95
CA SER A 14 -2.59 -3.21 0.83
C SER A 14 -2.58 -2.51 2.20
N LEU A 15 -3.34 -3.02 3.17
CA LEU A 15 -3.40 -2.49 4.52
C LEU A 15 -2.08 -2.68 5.25
N VAL A 16 -1.44 -3.84 5.12
CA VAL A 16 -0.12 -4.11 5.70
C VAL A 16 0.93 -3.19 5.07
N LEU A 17 0.94 -3.05 3.75
CA LEU A 17 1.88 -2.17 3.05
C LEU A 17 1.71 -0.70 3.46
N ALA A 18 0.47 -0.23 3.58
CA ALA A 18 0.18 1.11 4.09
C ALA A 18 0.60 1.27 5.56
N GLY A 19 0.38 0.25 6.39
CA GLY A 19 0.84 0.22 7.78
C GLY A 19 2.37 0.31 7.88
N LEU A 20 3.10 -0.39 7.02
CA LEU A 20 4.57 -0.29 6.94
C LEU A 20 5.03 1.09 6.49
N ALA A 21 4.33 1.72 5.55
CA ALA A 21 4.62 3.11 5.14
C ALA A 21 4.49 4.09 6.32
N VAL A 22 3.44 3.93 7.13
CA VAL A 22 3.22 4.75 8.33
C VAL A 22 4.27 4.43 9.41
N ALA A 23 4.58 3.15 9.64
CA ALA A 23 5.55 2.74 10.64
C ALA A 23 6.97 3.25 10.32
N THR A 24 7.36 3.25 9.04
CA THR A 24 8.63 3.83 8.59
C THR A 24 8.63 5.36 8.71
N LYS A 25 7.51 6.04 8.38
CA LYS A 25 7.36 7.50 8.57
C LYS A 25 7.50 7.92 10.03
N LEU A 26 6.89 7.17 10.94
CA LEU A 26 6.89 7.44 12.38
C LEU A 26 8.19 7.02 13.08
N GLY A 27 9.14 6.43 12.35
CA GLY A 27 10.44 6.03 12.91
C GLY A 27 10.39 4.75 13.75
N PHE A 28 9.28 3.99 13.71
CA PHE A 28 9.20 2.68 14.37
C PHE A 28 10.08 1.62 13.69
N LEU A 29 10.38 1.81 12.40
CA LEU A 29 11.25 0.94 11.62
C LEU A 29 12.48 1.73 11.16
N HIS A 30 13.66 1.23 11.50
CA HIS A 30 14.92 1.83 11.07
C HIS A 30 15.18 1.53 9.60
N VAL A 31 14.96 2.54 8.77
CA VAL A 31 15.22 2.51 7.35
C VAL A 31 16.59 3.12 7.05
N PRO A 32 17.42 2.46 6.22
CA PRO A 32 18.71 3.03 5.82
C PRO A 32 18.55 4.35 5.06
N ARG A 33 19.34 5.35 5.44
CA ARG A 33 19.25 6.74 4.95
C ARG A 33 19.49 6.93 3.45
N TYR A 34 20.10 5.94 2.77
CA TYR A 34 20.37 5.97 1.34
C TYR A 34 19.15 5.62 0.47
N LEU A 35 18.04 5.20 1.09
CA LEU A 35 16.77 5.00 0.39
C LEU A 35 15.87 6.20 0.67
N PRO A 36 15.87 7.22 -0.20
CA PRO A 36 15.09 8.43 0.01
C PRO A 36 13.59 8.16 -0.15
N HIS A 37 12.78 8.77 0.74
CA HIS A 37 11.31 8.78 0.66
C HIS A 37 10.68 7.38 0.60
N GLN A 38 11.22 6.38 1.30
CA GLN A 38 10.67 5.02 1.28
C GLN A 38 9.19 4.95 1.68
N GLU A 39 8.79 5.78 2.64
CA GLU A 39 7.41 5.84 3.11
C GLU A 39 6.45 6.19 1.96
N TYR A 40 6.89 7.05 1.03
CA TYR A 40 6.12 7.51 -0.11
C TYR A 40 5.97 6.36 -1.11
N TRP A 41 7.07 5.66 -1.42
CA TRP A 41 7.05 4.52 -2.32
C TRP A 41 6.20 3.36 -1.77
N LEU A 42 6.32 3.04 -0.48
CA LEU A 42 5.49 2.03 0.18
C LEU A 42 4.00 2.40 0.12
N ALA A 43 3.65 3.66 0.40
CA ALA A 43 2.28 4.13 0.31
C ALA A 43 1.72 4.07 -1.12
N ILE A 44 2.53 4.41 -2.12
CA ILE A 44 2.15 4.30 -3.54
C ILE A 44 1.89 2.86 -3.94
N VAL A 45 2.78 1.94 -3.57
CA VAL A 45 2.60 0.52 -3.88
C VAL A 45 1.33 -0.01 -3.21
N ALA A 46 1.09 0.34 -1.94
CA ALA A 46 -0.15 -0.01 -1.24
C ALA A 46 -1.39 0.50 -1.98
N TYR A 47 -1.37 1.76 -2.42
CA TYR A 47 -2.46 2.37 -3.17
C TYR A 47 -2.68 1.68 -4.52
N ILE A 48 -1.63 1.43 -5.30
CA ILE A 48 -1.72 0.77 -6.61
C ILE A 48 -2.30 -0.64 -6.45
N VAL A 49 -1.84 -1.41 -5.45
CA VAL A 49 -2.35 -2.76 -5.19
C VAL A 49 -3.85 -2.74 -4.87
N LEU A 50 -4.28 -1.81 -4.01
CA LEU A 50 -5.70 -1.65 -3.67
C LEU A 50 -6.51 -1.21 -4.90
N MET A 51 -5.99 -0.26 -5.66
CA MET A 51 -6.62 0.27 -6.87
C MET A 51 -6.80 -0.83 -7.92
N VAL A 52 -5.74 -1.61 -8.19
CA VAL A 52 -5.80 -2.76 -9.10
C VAL A 52 -6.80 -3.79 -8.58
N GLY A 53 -6.83 -4.05 -7.27
CA GLY A 53 -7.84 -4.90 -6.65
C GLY A 53 -9.27 -4.44 -6.90
N ASN A 54 -9.52 -3.14 -6.84
CA ASN A 54 -10.82 -2.53 -7.09
C ASN A 54 -11.22 -2.55 -8.58
N LEU A 55 -10.23 -2.51 -9.48
CA LEU A 55 -10.42 -2.46 -10.93
C LEU A 55 -10.50 -3.84 -11.58
N VAL A 56 -9.65 -4.81 -11.18
CA VAL A 56 -9.54 -6.12 -11.85
C VAL A 56 -10.66 -7.07 -11.43
N ARG A 57 -11.16 -6.99 -10.19
CA ARG A 57 -12.45 -7.63 -9.83
C ARG A 57 -13.66 -6.90 -10.39
N GLY A 58 -13.40 -5.75 -11.03
CA GLY A 58 -14.30 -4.88 -11.79
C GLY A 58 -14.78 -5.41 -13.14
N LEU A 59 -14.05 -6.40 -13.69
CA LEU A 59 -14.25 -7.01 -15.01
C LEU A 59 -14.55 -8.50 -14.87
#